data_AF-A0AAP0WS11-F1
#
_entry.id   AF-A0AAP0WS11-F1
#
_cell.length_a   1.000
_cell.length_b   1.000
_cell.length_c   1.000
_cell.angle_alpha   90.00
_cell.angle_beta   90.00
_cell.angle_gamma   90.00
#
_symmetry.space_group_name_H-M   'P 1'
#
loop_
_entity.id
_entity.type
_entity.pdbx_description
1 polymer ?
#
loop_
_entity_poly.entity_id
_entity_poly.type
_entity_poly.pdbx_seq_one_letter_code
_entity_poly.pdbx_strand_id
1 'polypeptide(L)'
;MEDHLLASVRSTVFKESETLEGTCTKIEGYDFNRGVNYTQLLKSMVSIGFQASNLGDAIEVVNQMLDWRLADECSIEDCTEEEEKDPAYRESVRCKVFLGFTSNLISSGVRDTVRYLVEHHMNCDPTKTIKVPERFDYELCLSLLRASATSQIQLDSNGTLQKA
;
A
#
# COMPACT_ATOMS: atom_id res chain seq x y z
N MET A 1 -43.20 -31.31 -23.33
CA MET A 1 -41.73 -31.17 -23.32
C MET A 1 -41.32 -29.76 -22.89
N GLU A 2 -42.02 -28.73 -23.37
CA GLU A 2 -41.80 -27.32 -22.99
C GLU A 2 -42.07 -27.01 -21.51
N ASP A 3 -43.11 -27.60 -20.89
CA ASP A 3 -43.42 -27.36 -19.47
C ASP A 3 -42.33 -27.82 -18.51
N HIS A 4 -41.67 -28.94 -18.82
CA HIS A 4 -40.54 -29.45 -18.04
C HIS A 4 -39.30 -28.55 -18.19
N LEU A 5 -39.15 -27.92 -19.36
CA LEU A 5 -38.07 -26.97 -19.65
C LEU A 5 -38.28 -25.67 -18.86
N LEU A 6 -39.51 -25.14 -18.85
CA LEU A 6 -39.89 -23.98 -18.04
C LEU A 6 -39.76 -24.24 -16.53
N ALA A 7 -40.14 -25.43 -16.06
CA ALA A 7 -39.98 -25.82 -14.66
C ALA A 7 -38.50 -25.89 -14.26
N SER A 8 -37.63 -26.42 -15.13
CA SER A 8 -36.18 -26.50 -14.91
C SER A 8 -35.50 -25.12 -14.92
N VAL A 9 -35.89 -24.24 -15.83
CA VAL A 9 -35.39 -22.85 -15.85
C VAL A 9 -35.82 -22.12 -14.58
N ARG A 10 -37.07 -22.32 -14.13
CA ARG A 10 -37.56 -21.72 -12.88
C ARG A 10 -36.79 -22.19 -11.66
N SER A 11 -36.54 -23.50 -11.51
CA SER A 11 -35.79 -24.01 -10.35
C SER A 11 -34.32 -23.56 -10.35
N THR A 12 -33.74 -23.31 -11.53
CA THR A 12 -32.36 -22.82 -11.66
C THR A 12 -32.26 -21.33 -11.32
N VAL A 13 -33.19 -20.51 -11.81
CA VAL A 13 -33.17 -19.05 -11.61
C VAL A 13 -33.64 -18.66 -10.21
N PHE A 14 -34.65 -19.35 -9.67
CA PHE A 14 -35.25 -19.06 -8.36
C PHE A 14 -34.73 -19.97 -7.26
N LYS A 15 -33.43 -20.25 -7.28
CA LYS A 15 -32.78 -20.94 -6.17
C LYS A 15 -32.73 -20.01 -4.96
N GLU A 16 -33.15 -20.52 -3.80
CA GLU A 16 -33.12 -19.78 -2.55
C GLU A 16 -31.67 -19.47 -2.14
N SER A 17 -31.42 -18.24 -1.69
CA SER A 17 -30.12 -17.79 -1.20
C SER A 17 -30.03 -17.92 0.32
N GLU A 18 -28.83 -18.20 0.82
CA GLU A 18 -28.53 -18.15 2.24
C GLU A 18 -28.41 -16.69 2.73
N THR A 19 -28.59 -16.48 4.03
CA THR A 19 -28.48 -15.15 4.65
C THR A 19 -27.02 -14.86 5.03
N LEU A 20 -26.51 -13.69 4.64
CA LEU A 20 -25.15 -13.22 4.92
C LEU A 20 -25.11 -12.03 5.90
N GLU A 21 -26.21 -11.77 6.62
CA GLU A 21 -26.31 -10.67 7.57
C GLU A 21 -25.24 -10.77 8.66
N GLY A 22 -24.50 -9.68 8.87
CA GLY A 22 -23.44 -9.59 9.89
C GLY A 22 -22.10 -10.21 9.49
N THR A 23 -22.04 -11.01 8.42
CA THR A 23 -20.80 -11.68 7.98
C THR A 23 -20.04 -10.88 6.93
N CYS A 24 -20.76 -10.11 6.09
CA CYS A 24 -20.16 -9.39 4.97
C CYS A 24 -20.42 -7.88 5.06
N THR A 25 -19.39 -7.09 4.75
CA THR A 25 -19.52 -5.65 4.57
C THR A 25 -20.45 -5.37 3.39
N LYS A 26 -21.45 -4.51 3.61
CA LYS A 26 -22.37 -4.08 2.56
C LYS A 26 -21.64 -3.19 1.55
N ILE A 27 -21.90 -3.42 0.26
CA ILE A 27 -21.35 -2.57 -0.80
C ILE A 27 -22.06 -1.21 -0.77
N GLU A 28 -21.30 -0.16 -0.51
CA GLU A 28 -21.76 1.22 -0.43
C GLU A 28 -20.62 2.18 -0.78
N GLY A 29 -20.90 3.11 -1.70
CA GLY A 29 -19.96 4.16 -2.11
C GLY A 29 -20.15 5.46 -1.33
N TYR A 30 -19.23 6.42 -1.55
CA TYR A 30 -19.34 7.74 -0.94
C TYR A 30 -20.54 8.54 -1.46
N ASP A 31 -21.37 9.04 -0.53
CA ASP A 31 -22.50 9.91 -0.83
C ASP A 31 -22.06 11.38 -0.97
N PHE A 32 -22.03 11.87 -2.22
CA PHE A 32 -21.65 13.25 -2.54
C PHE A 32 -22.66 14.31 -2.06
N ASN A 33 -23.87 13.94 -1.63
CA ASN A 33 -24.78 14.89 -0.99
C ASN A 33 -24.24 15.40 0.36
N ARG A 34 -23.28 14.68 0.96
CA ARG A 34 -22.55 15.09 2.17
C ARG A 34 -21.44 16.12 1.89
N GLY A 35 -21.30 16.56 0.63
CA GLY A 35 -20.24 17.45 0.16
C GLY A 35 -18.97 16.71 -0.25
N VAL A 36 -17.95 17.46 -0.66
CA VAL A 36 -16.67 16.90 -1.14
C VAL A 36 -15.70 16.75 0.02
N ASN A 37 -15.55 15.53 0.52
CA ASN A 37 -14.57 15.16 1.55
C ASN A 37 -13.67 14.02 1.04
N TYR A 38 -12.45 14.36 0.63
CA TYR A 38 -11.51 13.39 0.06
C TYR A 38 -11.11 12.29 1.04
N THR A 39 -10.98 12.59 2.33
CA THR A 39 -10.65 11.59 3.35
C THR A 39 -11.75 10.54 3.45
N GLN A 40 -13.01 10.96 3.50
CA GLN A 40 -14.14 10.04 3.56
C GLN A 40 -14.37 9.31 2.22
N LEU A 41 -14.11 9.97 1.10
CA LEU A 41 -14.13 9.35 -0.22
C LEU A 41 -13.12 8.19 -0.30
N LEU A 42 -11.85 8.42 0.05
CA LEU A 42 -10.82 7.38 0.04
C LEU A 42 -11.13 6.26 1.05
N LYS A 43 -11.64 6.60 2.24
CA LYS A 43 -12.06 5.59 3.23
C LYS A 43 -13.19 4.69 2.72
N SER A 44 -14.13 5.23 1.94
CA SER A 44 -15.22 4.44 1.38
C SER A 44 -14.77 3.42 0.33
N MET A 45 -13.53 3.48 -0.16
CA MET A 45 -13.04 2.57 -1.19
C MET A 45 -13.10 1.09 -0.78
N VAL A 46 -12.93 0.79 0.52
CA VAL A 46 -13.06 -0.57 1.07
C VAL A 46 -14.43 -1.21 0.76
N SER A 47 -15.50 -0.40 0.73
CA SER A 47 -16.88 -0.86 0.52
C SER A 47 -17.41 -0.60 -0.90
N ILE A 48 -16.61 -0.07 -1.83
CA ILE A 48 -17.06 0.19 -3.21
C ILE A 48 -17.05 -1.09 -4.07
N GLY A 49 -16.11 -2.01 -3.83
CA GLY A 49 -15.92 -3.23 -4.62
C GLY A 49 -14.84 -3.13 -5.70
N PHE A 50 -14.52 -4.26 -6.32
CA PHE A 50 -13.50 -4.40 -7.37
C PHE A 50 -12.13 -3.85 -6.95
N GLN A 51 -11.49 -3.03 -7.80
CA GLN A 51 -10.17 -2.45 -7.52
C GLN A 51 -10.20 -1.38 -6.43
N ALA A 52 -11.36 -0.77 -6.16
CA ALA A 52 -11.48 0.19 -5.08
C ALA A 52 -11.27 -0.49 -3.73
N SER A 53 -11.89 -1.67 -3.51
CA SER A 53 -11.68 -2.44 -2.28
C SER A 53 -10.21 -2.84 -2.12
N ASN A 54 -9.58 -3.34 -3.19
CA ASN A 54 -8.14 -3.66 -3.16
C ASN A 54 -7.26 -2.47 -2.76
N LEU A 55 -7.60 -1.25 -3.22
CA LEU A 55 -6.88 -0.03 -2.85
C LEU A 55 -7.15 0.34 -1.38
N GLY A 56 -8.38 0.21 -0.90
CA GLY A 56 -8.73 0.40 0.50
C GLY A 56 -7.95 -0.54 1.42
N ASP A 57 -7.92 -1.84 1.08
CA ASP A 57 -7.17 -2.86 1.81
C ASP A 57 -5.67 -2.55 1.81
N ALA A 58 -5.11 -2.15 0.67
CA ALA A 58 -3.71 -1.77 0.57
C ALA A 58 -3.35 -0.58 1.47
N ILE A 59 -4.23 0.42 1.57
CA ILE A 59 -4.05 1.57 2.49
C ILE A 59 -4.04 1.09 3.94
N GLU A 60 -4.97 0.20 4.31
CA GLU A 60 -5.05 -0.33 5.68
C GLU A 60 -3.79 -1.14 6.04
N VAL A 61 -3.35 -2.03 5.15
CA VAL A 61 -2.13 -2.83 5.34
C VAL A 61 -0.89 -1.95 5.49
N VAL A 62 -0.75 -0.89 4.68
CA VAL A 62 0.38 0.03 4.80
C VAL A 62 0.35 0.77 6.15
N ASN A 63 -0.81 1.21 6.62
CA ASN A 63 -0.93 1.83 7.95
C ASN A 63 -0.58 0.84 9.06
N GLN A 64 -1.03 -0.43 8.96
CA GLN A 64 -0.63 -1.48 9.89
C GLN A 64 0.89 -1.68 9.92
N MET A 65 1.57 -1.66 8.77
CA MET A 65 3.05 -1.74 8.72
C MET A 65 3.72 -0.56 9.44
N LEU A 66 3.16 0.65 9.34
CA LEU A 66 3.71 1.85 9.99
C LEU A 66 3.48 1.83 11.51
N ASP A 67 2.33 1.32 11.94
CA ASP A 67 1.92 1.28 13.34
C ASP A 67 2.49 0.08 14.09
N TRP A 68 2.78 -1.04 13.42
CA TRP A 68 3.30 -2.28 14.00
C TRP A 68 4.54 -2.06 14.88
N ARG A 69 4.52 -2.66 16.07
CA ARG A 69 5.67 -2.83 16.96
C ARG A 69 5.84 -4.31 17.32
N LEU A 70 7.07 -4.71 17.67
CA LEU A 70 7.30 -6.05 18.20
C LEU A 70 6.54 -6.29 19.51
N ALA A 71 6.28 -5.23 20.28
CA ALA A 71 5.44 -5.27 21.47
C ALA A 71 4.00 -5.76 21.20
N ASP A 72 3.47 -5.56 19.99
CA ASP A 72 2.10 -5.97 19.62
C ASP A 72 1.98 -7.47 19.32
N GLU A 73 3.11 -8.19 19.17
CA GLU A 73 3.12 -9.63 18.91
C GLU A 73 3.02 -10.46 20.20
N CYS A 74 2.25 -11.56 20.13
CA CYS A 74 1.98 -12.43 21.28
C CYS A 74 3.15 -13.35 21.66
N SER A 75 3.55 -13.16 22.93
CA SER A 75 4.28 -14.04 23.85
C SER A 75 5.82 -13.96 23.86
N ILE A 76 6.31 -13.49 25.01
CA ILE A 76 7.71 -13.44 25.44
C ILE A 76 8.30 -14.86 25.61
N GLU A 77 7.43 -15.87 25.69
CA GLU A 77 7.76 -17.25 26.04
C GLU A 77 8.40 -18.03 24.88
N ASP A 78 8.13 -17.64 23.62
CA ASP A 78 8.72 -18.26 22.43
C ASP A 78 9.98 -17.53 21.91
N CYS A 79 10.39 -16.43 22.56
CA CYS A 79 11.53 -15.63 22.15
C CYS A 79 12.87 -16.32 22.47
N THR A 80 13.65 -16.63 21.44
CA THR A 80 14.97 -17.27 21.55
C THR A 80 16.07 -16.36 22.08
N GLU A 81 15.86 -15.04 22.04
CA GLU A 81 16.87 -14.04 22.40
C GLU A 81 16.49 -13.32 23.71
N GLU A 82 17.43 -13.21 24.65
CA GLU A 82 17.20 -12.55 25.95
C GLU A 82 16.91 -11.04 25.80
N GLU A 83 17.39 -10.41 24.73
CA GLU A 83 17.16 -9.00 24.41
C GLU A 83 15.70 -8.74 23.97
N GLU A 84 15.06 -9.70 23.31
CA GLU A 84 13.66 -9.63 22.88
C GLU A 84 12.65 -9.78 24.03
N LYS A 85 13.13 -10.12 25.23
CA LYS A 85 12.33 -10.20 26.46
C LYS A 85 12.24 -8.85 27.18
N ASP A 86 13.11 -7.88 26.87
CA ASP A 86 13.04 -6.54 27.46
C ASP A 86 11.84 -5.77 26.85
N PRO A 87 10.86 -5.33 27.67
CA PRO A 87 9.72 -4.55 27.21
C PRO A 87 10.14 -3.27 26.45
N ALA A 88 11.20 -2.60 26.91
CA ALA A 88 11.66 -1.35 26.29
C ALA A 88 12.24 -1.59 24.88
N TYR A 89 12.95 -2.71 24.70
CA TYR A 89 13.44 -3.12 23.39
C TYR A 89 12.28 -3.46 22.45
N ARG A 90 11.30 -4.24 22.90
CA ARG A 90 10.13 -4.62 22.08
C ARG A 90 9.31 -3.44 21.58
N GLU A 91 9.15 -2.40 22.40
CA GLU A 91 8.48 -1.16 22.00
C GLU A 91 9.31 -0.36 20.97
N SER A 92 10.64 -0.46 21.04
CA SER A 92 11.56 0.21 20.11
C SER A 92 11.60 -0.46 18.74
N VAL A 93 11.38 -1.78 18.66
CA VAL A 93 11.41 -2.52 17.40
C VAL A 93 10.18 -2.22 16.57
N ARG A 94 10.42 -1.76 15.33
CA ARG A 94 9.40 -1.43 14.33
C ARG A 94 9.53 -2.27 13.06
N CYS A 95 8.50 -2.24 12.23
CA CYS A 95 8.48 -2.98 10.97
C CYS A 95 9.55 -2.48 9.99
N LYS A 96 10.21 -3.41 9.31
CA LYS A 96 11.14 -3.13 8.20
C LYS A 96 10.38 -3.15 6.88
N VAL A 97 10.21 -1.98 6.27
CA VAL A 97 9.44 -1.82 5.02
C VAL A 97 10.39 -1.87 3.81
N PHE A 98 10.10 -2.77 2.87
CA PHE A 98 10.79 -2.88 1.59
C PHE A 98 9.96 -2.21 0.50
N LEU A 99 10.52 -1.20 -0.15
CA LEU A 99 9.86 -0.48 -1.25
C LEU A 99 10.51 -0.88 -2.57
N GLY A 100 9.75 -1.55 -3.43
CA GLY A 100 10.14 -1.89 -4.79
C GLY A 100 9.33 -1.09 -5.82
N PHE A 101 9.99 -0.58 -6.85
CA PHE A 101 9.36 0.10 -7.97
C PHE A 101 10.13 -0.18 -9.26
N THR A 102 9.45 -0.12 -10.39
CA THR A 102 10.03 -0.28 -11.72
C THR A 102 10.56 1.05 -12.27
N SER A 103 11.45 1.02 -13.27
CA SER A 103 12.10 2.22 -13.83
C SER A 103 11.13 3.26 -14.38
N ASN A 104 10.00 2.83 -14.96
CA ASN A 104 8.95 3.72 -15.47
C ASN A 104 8.28 4.57 -14.37
N LEU A 105 8.27 4.11 -13.11
CA LEU A 105 7.71 4.89 -12.00
C LEU A 105 8.63 6.06 -11.63
N ILE A 106 9.94 5.88 -11.76
CA ILE A 106 10.94 6.93 -11.54
C ILE A 106 11.05 7.90 -12.71
N SER A 107 10.79 7.44 -13.94
CA SER A 107 10.68 8.36 -15.08
C SER A 107 9.32 9.09 -15.15
N SER A 108 8.38 8.75 -14.26
CA SER A 108 7.07 9.41 -14.12
C SER A 108 7.04 10.40 -12.94
N GLY A 109 5.94 11.15 -12.79
CA GLY A 109 5.72 12.04 -11.65
C GLY A 109 5.61 11.35 -10.28
N VAL A 110 5.45 10.01 -10.24
CA VAL A 110 5.45 9.24 -8.98
C VAL A 110 6.81 9.30 -8.27
N ARG A 111 7.86 9.67 -9.00
CA ARG A 111 9.20 9.91 -8.45
C ARG A 111 9.21 10.86 -7.26
N ASP A 112 8.41 11.93 -7.28
CA ASP A 112 8.36 12.88 -6.17
C ASP A 112 7.76 12.26 -4.90
N THR A 113 6.77 11.39 -5.05
CA THR A 113 6.22 10.60 -3.94
C THR A 113 7.29 9.67 -3.38
N VAL A 114 8.02 8.95 -4.23
CA VAL A 114 9.12 8.05 -3.80
C VAL A 114 10.22 8.86 -3.09
N ARG A 115 10.63 10.00 -3.64
CA ARG A 115 11.60 10.91 -3.01
C ARG A 115 11.14 11.34 -1.63
N TYR A 116 9.89 11.79 -1.50
CA TYR A 116 9.32 12.23 -0.23
C TYR A 116 9.38 11.13 0.84
N LEU A 117 8.99 9.90 0.48
CA LEU A 117 9.00 8.74 1.38
C LEU A 117 10.42 8.41 1.88
N VAL A 118 11.43 8.52 1.00
CA VAL A 118 12.83 8.25 1.35
C VAL A 118 13.44 9.39 2.18
N GLU A 119 13.16 10.64 1.81
CA GLU A 119 13.71 11.84 2.46
C GLU A 119 13.23 12.01 3.89
N HIS A 120 11.95 11.76 4.14
CA HIS A 120 11.33 11.94 5.46
C HIS A 120 11.41 10.68 6.33
N HIS A 121 12.15 9.65 5.87
CA HIS A 121 12.34 8.38 6.58
C HIS A 121 11.04 7.85 7.21
N MET A 122 9.91 7.94 6.48
CA MET A 122 8.54 7.76 7.01
C MET A 122 8.54 6.78 8.20
N ASN A 123 8.58 7.37 9.39
CA ASN A 123 8.57 6.81 10.74
C ASN A 123 9.57 5.68 11.09
N CYS A 124 10.91 5.90 11.14
CA CYS A 124 11.75 5.71 12.36
C CYS A 124 13.26 5.99 12.13
N ASP A 125 13.93 6.33 13.23
CA ASP A 125 15.35 6.22 13.58
C ASP A 125 16.38 5.97 12.45
N PRO A 126 17.54 6.67 12.38
CA PRO A 126 18.66 6.43 11.45
C PRO A 126 19.18 4.99 11.30
N THR A 127 18.72 4.01 12.09
CA THR A 127 19.00 2.58 11.89
C THR A 127 18.17 1.93 10.77
N LYS A 128 17.22 2.66 10.16
CA LYS A 128 16.32 2.16 9.12
C LYS A 128 16.89 2.25 7.71
N THR A 129 17.09 1.09 7.07
CA THR A 129 17.36 1.02 5.63
C THR A 129 16.07 0.66 4.90
N ILE A 130 15.48 1.59 4.14
CA ILE A 130 14.67 1.19 2.98
C ILE A 130 15.65 0.47 2.05
N LYS A 131 15.65 -0.87 2.08
CA LYS A 131 16.50 -1.65 1.20
C LYS A 131 15.86 -1.68 -0.18
N VAL A 132 16.32 -0.80 -1.05
CA VAL A 132 16.06 -0.90 -2.48
C VAL A 132 16.88 -2.09 -3.00
N PRO A 133 16.28 -3.11 -3.64
CA PRO A 133 17.02 -4.26 -4.13
C PRO A 133 18.07 -3.86 -5.17
N GLU A 134 19.31 -4.37 -5.02
CA GLU A 134 20.52 -4.04 -5.80
C GLU A 134 20.38 -4.26 -7.33
N ARG A 135 19.31 -4.91 -7.80
CA ARG A 135 19.12 -5.24 -9.22
C ARG A 135 18.48 -4.14 -10.07
N PHE A 136 18.04 -3.04 -9.46
CA PHE A 136 17.51 -1.89 -10.18
C PHE A 136 18.47 -0.73 -10.07
N ASP A 137 19.41 -0.68 -11.02
CA ASP A 137 20.30 0.44 -11.37
C ASP A 137 20.39 1.53 -10.28
N TYR A 138 20.94 1.15 -9.12
CA TYR A 138 21.00 1.97 -7.91
C TYR A 138 21.71 3.29 -8.20
N GLU A 139 22.70 3.25 -9.08
CA GLU A 139 23.43 4.41 -9.60
C GLU A 139 22.54 5.30 -10.46
N LEU A 140 21.70 4.77 -11.35
CA LEU A 140 20.74 5.59 -12.13
C LEU A 140 19.66 6.20 -11.22
N CYS A 141 19.14 5.43 -10.26
CA CYS A 141 18.09 5.90 -9.36
C CYS A 141 18.61 6.95 -8.36
N LEU A 142 19.78 6.72 -7.76
CA LEU A 142 20.46 7.71 -6.91
C LEU A 142 20.96 8.92 -7.70
N SER A 143 21.53 8.73 -8.88
CA SER A 143 21.99 9.85 -9.70
C SER A 143 20.81 10.71 -10.14
N LEU A 144 19.68 10.11 -10.52
CA LEU A 144 18.43 10.83 -10.74
C LEU A 144 18.02 11.58 -9.48
N LEU A 145 17.77 10.88 -8.36
CA LEU A 145 17.33 11.48 -7.08
C LEU A 145 18.24 12.63 -6.62
N ARG A 146 19.57 12.45 -6.65
CA ARG A 146 20.56 13.48 -6.31
C ARG A 146 20.53 14.64 -7.29
N ALA A 147 20.40 14.36 -8.60
CA ALA A 147 20.40 15.40 -9.62
C ALA A 147 19.15 16.30 -9.55
N SER A 148 18.03 15.87 -8.95
CA SER A 148 16.83 16.70 -8.79
C SER A 148 16.77 17.50 -7.48
N ALA A 149 17.59 17.17 -6.48
CA ALA A 149 17.75 18.01 -5.29
C ALA A 149 18.49 19.32 -5.63
N THR A 150 19.30 19.30 -6.69
CA THR A 150 19.88 20.48 -7.34
C THR A 150 18.98 20.86 -8.52
N SER A 151 18.37 22.03 -8.54
CA SER A 151 17.39 22.47 -9.56
C SER A 151 17.96 22.68 -11.00
N GLN A 152 18.85 21.80 -11.49
CA GLN A 152 19.68 22.01 -12.67
C GLN A 152 19.88 20.73 -13.50
N ILE A 153 18.79 20.16 -14.03
CA ILE A 153 18.88 19.15 -15.10
C ILE A 153 18.13 19.67 -16.32
N GLN A 154 18.83 19.80 -17.44
CA GLN A 154 18.24 19.93 -18.76
C GLN A 154 18.64 18.70 -19.60
N LEU A 155 17.68 18.19 -20.38
CA LEU A 155 17.94 17.16 -21.38
C LEU A 155 18.47 17.84 -22.64
N ASP A 156 19.58 17.32 -23.18
CA ASP A 156 20.07 17.77 -24.49
C ASP A 156 19.17 17.25 -25.62
N SER A 157 19.39 17.74 -26.84
CA SER A 157 18.64 17.34 -28.04
C SER A 157 18.76 15.85 -28.40
N ASN A 158 19.66 15.11 -27.72
CA ASN A 158 19.90 13.69 -27.91
C ASN A 158 19.35 12.84 -26.76
N GLY A 159 18.63 13.45 -25.80
CA GLY A 159 18.00 12.74 -24.68
C GLY A 159 18.97 12.32 -23.57
N THR A 160 20.17 12.91 -23.52
CA THR A 160 21.17 12.64 -22.48
C THR A 160 21.02 13.64 -21.33
N LEU A 161 21.08 13.14 -20.09
CA LEU A 161 21.03 13.98 -18.89
C LEU A 161 22.35 14.76 -18.76
N GLN A 162 22.30 16.09 -18.84
CA GLN A 162 23.42 16.96 -18.48
C GLN A 162 23.11 17.76 -17.22
N LYS A 163 24.13 17.93 -16.37
CA LYS A 163 24.14 18.97 -15.34
C LYS A 163 24.17 20.32 -16.04
N ALA A 164 23.29 21.26 -15.64
CA ALA A 164 23.50 22.66 -16.01
C ALA A 164 24.75 23.24 -15.32
#